data_AF-A0A4Y1RUP5-F1
#
_entry.id   AF-A0A4Y1RUP5-F1
#
_cell.length_a   1.000
_cell.length_b   1.000
_cell.length_c   1.000
_cell.angle_alpha   90.00
_cell.angle_beta   90.00
_cell.angle_gamma   90.00
#
_symmetry.space_group_name_H-M   'P 1'
#
loop_
_entity.id
_entity.type
_entity.pdbx_description
1 polymer ?
#
loop_
_entity_poly.entity_id
_entity_poly.type
_entity_poly.pdbx_seq_one_letter_code
_entity_poly.pdbx_strand_id
1 'polypeptide(L)'
;MVDLLARAGKLEEALEFIERMPVQPDVSLFGAFLHGCGLYSRFDLGEAAIRRMLELHPDEACYYVLMSNLYASDGRWSGVNQVRELMKQRGLSKSLAYSQVEMDIRNDIAPVKEACVG
;
A
#
# COMPACT_ATOMS: atom_id res chain seq x y z
N MET A 1 -15.01 -10.17 -5.42
CA MET A 1 -15.59 -10.61 -4.13
C MET A 1 -15.32 -9.59 -3.03
N VAL A 2 -14.04 -9.30 -2.72
CA VAL A 2 -13.66 -8.28 -1.73
C VAL A 2 -14.33 -6.92 -2.00
N ASP A 3 -14.29 -6.42 -3.24
CA ASP A 3 -14.96 -5.17 -3.60
C ASP A 3 -16.47 -5.15 -3.27
N LEU A 4 -17.17 -6.25 -3.57
CA LEU A 4 -18.61 -6.38 -3.27
C LEU A 4 -18.88 -6.36 -1.76
N LEU A 5 -18.11 -7.11 -0.98
CA LEU A 5 -18.24 -7.17 0.47
C LEU A 5 -17.91 -5.81 1.11
N ALA A 6 -16.83 -5.18 0.67
CA ALA A 6 -16.39 -3.89 1.18
C ALA A 6 -17.42 -2.78 0.90
N ARG A 7 -17.99 -2.74 -0.31
CA ARG A 7 -19.07 -1.81 -0.68
C ARG A 7 -20.40 -2.09 0.01
N ALA A 8 -20.61 -3.31 0.49
CA ALA A 8 -21.79 -3.70 1.27
C ALA A 8 -21.62 -3.46 2.78
N GLY A 9 -20.47 -2.95 3.24
CA GLY A 9 -20.15 -2.75 4.65
C GLY A 9 -19.81 -4.04 5.40
N LYS A 10 -19.66 -5.16 4.70
CA LYS A 10 -19.28 -6.46 5.24
C LYS A 10 -17.75 -6.58 5.31
N LEU A 11 -17.12 -5.67 6.07
CA LEU A 11 -15.66 -5.53 6.08
C LEU A 11 -14.96 -6.69 6.79
N GLU A 12 -15.56 -7.25 7.83
CA GLU A 12 -15.04 -8.45 8.51
C GLU A 12 -15.03 -9.66 7.57
N GLU A 13 -16.13 -9.88 6.83
CA GLU A 13 -16.21 -10.95 5.82
C GLU A 13 -15.20 -10.72 4.70
N ALA A 14 -14.99 -9.46 4.30
CA ALA A 14 -13.98 -9.11 3.31
C ALA A 14 -12.56 -9.42 3.81
N LEU A 15 -12.25 -9.09 5.08
CA LEU A 15 -10.95 -9.37 5.69
C LEU A 15 -10.70 -10.89 5.82
N GLU A 16 -11.69 -11.63 6.33
CA GLU A 16 -11.62 -13.09 6.45
C GLU A 16 -11.42 -13.75 5.07
N PHE A 17 -12.06 -13.21 4.03
CA PHE A 17 -11.85 -13.67 2.66
C PHE A 17 -10.41 -13.45 2.21
N ILE A 18 -9.84 -12.25 2.44
CA ILE A 18 -8.45 -11.92 2.09
C ILE A 18 -7.48 -12.86 2.79
N GLU A 19 -7.68 -13.11 4.08
CA GLU A 19 -6.80 -13.98 4.89
C GLU A 19 -6.86 -15.45 4.48
N ARG A 20 -8.00 -15.91 3.95
CA ARG A 20 -8.19 -17.29 3.48
C ARG A 20 -7.75 -17.52 2.04
N MET A 21 -7.34 -16.48 1.30
CA MET A 21 -6.93 -16.67 -0.08
C MET A 21 -5.66 -17.52 -0.14
N PRO A 22 -5.63 -18.58 -0.98
CA PRO A 22 -4.43 -19.41 -1.16
C PRO A 22 -3.33 -18.70 -1.97
N VAL A 23 -3.62 -17.50 -2.46
CA VAL A 23 -2.73 -16.67 -3.28
C VAL A 23 -2.56 -15.31 -2.61
N GLN A 24 -1.38 -14.70 -2.81
CA GLN A 24 -1.10 -13.39 -2.24
C GLN A 24 -2.07 -12.33 -2.82
N PRO A 25 -2.78 -11.58 -1.97
CA PRO A 25 -3.64 -10.50 -2.43
C PRO A 25 -2.83 -9.38 -3.07
N ASP A 26 -3.30 -8.88 -4.22
CA ASP A 26 -2.65 -7.78 -4.92
C ASP A 26 -2.99 -6.42 -4.30
N VAL A 27 -2.21 -5.40 -4.66
CA VAL A 27 -2.40 -4.03 -4.16
C VAL A 27 -3.79 -3.49 -4.52
N SER A 28 -4.32 -3.87 -5.68
CA SER A 28 -5.65 -3.45 -6.15
C SER A 28 -6.77 -3.95 -5.25
N LEU A 29 -6.69 -5.21 -4.80
CA LEU A 29 -7.64 -5.81 -3.87
C LEU A 29 -7.64 -5.09 -2.51
N PHE A 30 -6.47 -4.71 -2.00
CA PHE A 30 -6.40 -3.84 -0.81
C PHE A 30 -6.98 -2.46 -1.08
N GLY A 31 -6.76 -1.88 -2.25
CA GLY A 31 -7.38 -0.60 -2.64
C GLY A 31 -8.91 -0.63 -2.49
N ALA A 32 -9.56 -1.69 -3.00
CA ALA A 32 -11.01 -1.87 -2.87
C ALA A 32 -11.44 -2.05 -1.41
N PHE A 33 -10.71 -2.85 -0.63
CA PHE A 33 -10.99 -3.08 0.79
C PHE A 33 -10.86 -1.80 1.62
N LEU A 34 -9.78 -1.04 1.43
CA LEU A 34 -9.50 0.19 2.17
C LEU A 34 -10.49 1.31 1.82
N HIS A 35 -10.95 1.36 0.57
CA HIS A 35 -12.02 2.26 0.19
C HIS A 35 -13.30 1.98 1.00
N GLY A 36 -13.68 0.72 1.17
CA GLY A 36 -14.77 0.33 2.06
C GLY A 36 -14.49 0.71 3.52
N CYS A 37 -13.28 0.46 4.03
CA CYS A 37 -12.89 0.86 5.38
C CYS A 37 -13.06 2.37 5.62
N GLY A 38 -12.71 3.20 4.65
CA GLY A 38 -12.92 4.65 4.70
C GLY A 38 -14.40 5.02 4.72
N LEU A 39 -15.23 4.39 3.87
CA LEU A 39 -16.66 4.67 3.79
C LEU A 39 -17.42 4.37 5.09
N TYR A 40 -17.05 3.28 5.77
CA TYR A 40 -17.70 2.84 7.01
C TYR A 40 -16.92 3.22 8.28
N SER A 41 -15.87 4.05 8.14
CA SER A 41 -15.00 4.48 9.25
C SER A 41 -14.41 3.33 10.07
N ARG A 42 -14.11 2.22 9.41
CA ARG A 42 -13.49 1.01 10.00
C ARG A 42 -12.02 0.93 9.62
N PHE A 43 -11.28 1.98 9.98
CA PHE A 43 -9.84 2.09 9.72
C PHE A 43 -9.02 1.05 10.49
N ASP A 44 -9.56 0.53 11.59
CA ASP A 44 -9.01 -0.58 12.37
C ASP A 44 -8.76 -1.83 11.50
N LEU A 45 -9.74 -2.20 10.69
CA LEU A 45 -9.64 -3.38 9.81
C LEU A 45 -8.66 -3.16 8.66
N GLY A 46 -8.67 -1.95 8.09
CA GLY A 46 -7.69 -1.56 7.07
C GLY A 46 -6.26 -1.61 7.60
N GLU A 47 -6.03 -1.12 8.82
CA GLU A 47 -4.70 -1.09 9.44
C GLU A 47 -4.22 -2.52 9.72
N ALA A 48 -5.09 -3.39 10.26
CA ALA A 48 -4.77 -4.79 10.50
C ALA A 48 -4.38 -5.52 9.21
N ALA A 49 -5.15 -5.33 8.14
CA ALA A 49 -4.90 -5.98 6.84
C ALA A 49 -3.54 -5.57 6.25
N ILE A 50 -3.22 -4.27 6.24
CA ILE A 50 -1.95 -3.78 5.69
C ILE A 50 -0.77 -4.15 6.60
N ARG A 51 -0.94 -4.10 7.93
CA ARG A 51 0.11 -4.52 8.88
C ARG A 51 0.55 -5.94 8.60
N ARG A 52 -0.39 -6.85 8.36
CA ARG A 52 -0.08 -8.22 8.01
C ARG A 52 0.77 -8.33 6.73
N MET A 53 0.46 -7.53 5.71
CA MET A 53 1.27 -7.49 4.49
C MET A 53 2.67 -6.93 4.72
N LEU A 54 2.82 -5.91 5.57
CA LEU A 54 4.12 -5.35 5.94
C LEU A 54 4.98 -6.33 6.76
N GLU A 55 4.36 -7.21 7.56
CA GLU A 55 5.06 -8.28 8.26
C GLU A 55 5.58 -9.36 7.30
N LEU A 56 4.79 -9.71 6.28
CA LEU A 56 5.15 -10.72 5.29
C LEU A 56 6.09 -10.19 4.21
N HIS A 57 5.93 -8.92 3.83
CA HIS A 57 6.63 -8.25 2.73
C HIS A 57 7.18 -6.89 3.20
N PRO A 58 8.17 -6.89 4.12
CA PRO A 58 8.70 -5.68 4.75
C PRO A 58 9.42 -4.72 3.78
N ASP A 59 9.81 -5.20 2.61
CA ASP A 59 10.58 -4.43 1.62
C ASP A 59 9.69 -3.90 0.47
N GLU A 60 8.39 -4.25 0.49
CA GLU A 60 7.44 -3.83 -0.53
C GLU A 60 6.89 -2.43 -0.24
N ALA A 61 7.42 -1.42 -0.93
CA ALA A 61 7.04 -0.01 -0.77
C ALA A 61 5.53 0.24 -0.98
N CYS A 62 4.85 -0.59 -1.77
CA CYS A 62 3.43 -0.46 -2.06
C CYS A 62 2.55 -0.53 -0.79
N TYR A 63 2.87 -1.43 0.15
CA TYR A 63 2.09 -1.58 1.39
C TYR A 63 2.30 -0.40 2.35
N TYR A 64 3.49 0.22 2.36
CA TYR A 64 3.70 1.47 3.09
C TYR A 64 2.87 2.61 2.52
N VAL A 65 2.79 2.71 1.19
CA VAL A 65 1.94 3.72 0.54
C VAL A 65 0.47 3.51 0.91
N LEU A 66 -0.02 2.26 0.89
CA LEU A 66 -1.38 1.95 1.34
C LEU A 66 -1.62 2.35 2.80
N MET A 67 -0.68 2.04 3.71
CA MET A 67 -0.79 2.42 5.12
C MET A 67 -0.83 3.94 5.30
N SER A 68 0.03 4.66 4.59
CA SER A 68 0.05 6.12 4.59
C SER A 68 -1.26 6.70 4.06
N ASN A 69 -1.85 6.11 3.02
CA ASN A 69 -3.11 6.58 2.46
C ASN A 69 -4.27 6.34 3.43
N LEU A 70 -4.30 5.17 4.08
CA LEU A 70 -5.30 4.87 5.11
C LEU A 70 -5.26 5.89 6.24
N TYR A 71 -4.08 6.19 6.78
CA TYR A 71 -3.93 7.21 7.82
C TYR A 71 -4.30 8.61 7.33
N ALA A 72 -4.03 8.95 6.07
CA ALA A 72 -4.46 10.23 5.52
C ALA A 72 -6.00 10.31 5.43
N SER A 73 -6.67 9.23 5.02
CA SER A 73 -8.13 9.14 4.98
C SER A 73 -8.78 9.22 6.36
N ASP A 74 -8.12 8.73 7.40
CA ASP A 74 -8.53 8.85 8.81
C ASP A 74 -8.10 10.19 9.45
N GLY A 75 -7.40 11.06 8.72
CA GLY A 75 -6.88 12.34 9.25
C GLY A 75 -5.71 12.21 10.23
N ARG A 76 -5.12 11.01 10.38
CA ARG A 76 -3.97 10.70 11.24
C ARG A 76 -2.64 11.11 10.60
N TRP A 77 -2.42 12.42 10.44
CA TRP A 77 -1.20 12.97 9.83
C TRP A 77 0.11 12.58 10.53
N SER A 78 0.07 12.36 11.84
CA SER A 78 1.23 11.83 12.58
C SER A 78 1.60 10.43 12.09
N GLY A 79 0.62 9.57 11.84
CA GLY A 79 0.81 8.23 11.25
C GLY A 79 1.37 8.31 9.83
N VAL A 80 0.84 9.23 9.00
CA VAL A 80 1.38 9.49 7.65
C VAL A 80 2.87 9.83 7.70
N ASN A 81 3.27 10.71 8.62
CA ASN A 81 4.67 11.10 8.76
C ASN A 81 5.54 9.95 9.28
N GLN A 82 5.06 9.17 10.24
CA GLN A 82 5.76 7.98 10.74
C GLN A 82 6.03 6.96 9.63
N VAL A 83 5.03 6.69 8.79
CA VAL A 83 5.18 5.77 7.64
C VAL A 83 6.21 6.31 6.65
N ARG A 84 6.20 7.62 6.35
CA ARG A 84 7.19 8.24 5.47
C ARG A 84 8.61 8.15 6.01
N GLU A 85 8.80 8.39 7.31
CA GLU A 85 10.11 8.25 7.94
C GLU A 85 10.59 6.80 7.93
N LEU A 86 9.69 5.84 8.20
CA LEU A 86 10.02 4.42 8.12
C LEU A 86 10.43 3.99 6.70
N MET A 87 9.75 4.49 5.66
CA MET A 87 10.15 4.26 4.27
C MET A 87 11.56 4.82 3.98
N LYS A 88 11.85 6.07 4.41
CA LYS A 88 13.17 6.68 4.24
C LYS A 88 14.27 5.88 4.94
N GLN A 89 14.03 5.46 6.18
CA GLN A 89 14.97 4.66 6.97
C GLN A 89 15.29 3.32 6.30
N ARG A 90 14.32 2.74 5.59
CA ARG A 90 14.48 1.51 4.82
C ARG A 90 14.99 1.72 3.39
N GLY A 91 15.24 2.96 2.97
CA GLY A 91 15.61 3.26 1.58
C GLY A 91 14.49 3.00 0.56
N LEU A 92 13.24 2.85 1.02
CA LEU A 92 12.08 2.62 0.18
C LEU A 92 11.63 3.94 -0.43
N SER A 93 11.72 4.07 -1.75
CA SER A 93 11.12 5.18 -2.48
C SER A 93 9.76 4.78 -3.03
N LYS A 94 8.91 5.77 -3.31
CA LYS A 94 7.76 5.55 -4.17
C LYS A 94 8.29 5.22 -5.56
N SER A 95 8.56 3.94 -5.81
CA SER A 95 8.48 3.40 -7.16
C SER A 95 7.06 3.71 -7.61
N LEU A 96 6.87 4.82 -8.33
CA LEU A 96 5.69 5.06 -9.15
C LEU A 96 5.42 3.73 -9.84
N ALA A 97 4.26 3.12 -9.60
CA ALA A 97 3.96 1.79 -10.08
C ALA A 97 4.29 1.75 -11.57
N TYR A 98 5.37 1.08 -11.96
CA TYR A 98 5.67 0.84 -13.35
C TYR A 98 4.61 -0.16 -13.81
N SER A 99 3.51 0.33 -14.36
CA SER A 99 2.82 -0.43 -15.39
C SER A 99 3.79 -0.46 -16.57
N GLN A 100 4.62 -1.50 -16.67
CA GLN A 100 5.27 -1.82 -17.94
C GLN A 100 4.15 -2.22 -18.91
N VAL A 101 3.57 -1.24 -19.57
CA VAL A 101 3.33 -1.37 -21.00
C VAL A 101 4.59 -0.76 -21.61
N GLU A 102 5.44 -1.61 -22.15
CA GLU A 102 6.61 -1.22 -22.92
C GLU A 102 6.11 -0.43 -24.15
N MET A 103 5.97 0.88 -23.98
CA MET A 103 5.91 1.84 -25.07
C MET A 103 7.16 2.69 -24.98
N ASP A 104 8.08 2.32 -25.85
CA ASP A 104 9.33 2.97 -26.20
C ASP A 104 9.06 4.46 -26.49
N ILE A 105 9.22 5.33 -25.49
CA ILE A 105 9.32 6.77 -25.69
C ILE A 105 10.64 7.20 -25.07
N ARG A 106 11.67 7.15 -25.92
CA ARG A 106 12.94 7.84 -25.72
C ARG A 106 12.66 9.29 -25.30
N ASN A 107 13.09 9.66 -24.11
CA ASN A 107 13.54 11.02 -23.90
C ASN A 107 14.67 11.03 -22.87
N ASP A 108 15.82 11.46 -23.35
CA ASP A 108 17.08 11.57 -22.63
C ASP A 108 16.98 12.45 -21.39
N ILE A 109 17.26 11.87 -20.23
CA ILE A 109 17.97 12.57 -19.14
C ILE A 109 18.90 11.55 -18.46
N ALA A 110 20.14 11.46 -18.92
CA ALA A 110 21.26 10.87 -18.16
C ALA A 110 22.07 12.02 -17.52
N PRO A 111 23.11 11.74 -16.71
CA PRO A 111 23.11 11.06 -15.41
C PRO A 111 23.82 11.91 -14.32
N VAL A 112 23.53 11.72 -13.03
CA VAL A 112 24.39 12.22 -11.93
C VAL A 112 24.33 11.19 -10.79
N LYS A 113 25.22 10.18 -10.74
CA LYS A 113 26.66 10.12 -10.37
C LYS A 113 26.86 9.57 -8.95
N GLU A 114 27.87 8.71 -8.88
CA GLU A 114 28.39 7.87 -7.80
C GLU A 114 28.88 8.60 -6.52
N ALA A 115 29.34 7.76 -5.57
CA ALA A 115 30.19 7.98 -4.40
C ALA A 115 29.43 8.15 -3.06
N CYS A 116 29.77 7.46 -1.97
CA CYS A 116 31.10 7.15 -1.42
C CYS A 116 31.22 5.67 -1.00
N VAL A 117 32.23 4.90 -1.42
CA VAL A 117 33.63 4.81 -0.96
C VAL A 117 33.79 4.43 0.53
N GLY A 118 34.44 3.29 0.73
CA GLY A 118 35.01 2.75 1.97
C GLY A 118 35.65 1.42 1.68
#